data_AF-A0A6C0KYT8-F1
#
_entry.id   AF-A0A6C0KYT8-F1
#
_cell.length_a   1.000
_cell.length_b   1.000
_cell.length_c   1.000
_cell.angle_alpha   90.00
_cell.angle_beta   90.00
_cell.angle_gamma   90.00
#
_symmetry.space_group_name_H-M   'P 1'
#
loop_
_entity.id
_entity.type
_entity.pdbx_description
1 polymer ?
#
loop_
_entity_poly.entity_id
_entity_poly.type
_entity_poly.pdbx_seq_one_letter_code
_entity_poly.pdbx_strand_id
1 'polypeptide(L)' 'MADTSKALIDLIKRQTDYTEKVIVEKLALHENNIESIILEYNGVYKLQKPVEKQVTTNQKIFKAIRDNMNEISLNKESKK' A
#
# COMPACT_ATOMS: atom_id res chain seq x y z
N MET A 1 26.26 15.36 -0.10
CA MET A 1 24.95 14.69 -0.29
C MET A 1 24.10 15.44 -1.34
N ALA A 2 24.63 15.70 -2.54
CA ALA A 2 23.93 16.48 -3.57
C ALA A 2 23.53 15.64 -4.81
N ASP A 3 23.97 14.38 -4.87
CA ASP A 3 23.90 13.58 -6.09
C ASP A 3 22.60 12.77 -6.21
N THR A 4 22.06 12.33 -5.08
CA THR A 4 20.89 11.45 -5.04
C THR A 4 19.67 12.13 -5.66
N SER A 5 19.37 13.38 -5.29
CA SER A 5 18.20 14.11 -5.81
C SER A 5 18.24 14.31 -7.32
N LYS A 6 19.42 14.56 -7.88
CA LYS A 6 19.58 14.73 -9.33
C LYS A 6 19.37 13.41 -10.08
N ALA A 7 19.92 12.31 -9.56
CA ALA A 7 19.70 10.98 -10.12
C ALA A 7 18.21 10.57 -10.11
N LEU A 8 17.46 10.92 -9.05
CA LEU A 8 16.02 10.67 -8.96
C LEU A 8 15.25 11.47 -10.03
N ILE A 9 15.58 12.74 -10.22
CA ILE A 9 14.96 13.60 -11.22
C ILE A 9 15.22 13.06 -12.63
N ASP A 10 16.47 12.67 -12.93
CA ASP A 10 16.85 12.13 -14.24
C ASP A 10 16.20 10.77 -14.53
N LEU A 11 15.88 9.99 -13.49
CA LEU A 11 15.14 8.74 -13.64
C LEU A 11 13.67 9.01 -13.97
N ILE A 12 13.03 9.93 -13.26
CA ILE A 12 11.62 10.28 -13.49
C ILE A 12 11.44 10.91 -14.88
N LYS A 13 12.31 11.85 -15.28
CA LYS A 13 12.31 12.46 -16.63
C LYS A 13 12.45 11.44 -17.77
N ARG A 14 13.11 10.30 -17.52
CA ARG A 14 13.25 9.24 -18.52
C ARG A 14 11.98 8.42 -18.72
N GLN A 15 11.06 8.45 -17.76
CA GLN A 15 9.86 7.63 -17.75
C GLN A 15 8.58 8.45 -17.90
N THR A 16 8.66 9.77 -17.73
CA THR A 16 7.52 10.69 -17.78
C THR A 16 7.88 11.98 -18.49
N ASP A 17 6.87 12.66 -19.03
CA ASP A 17 7.02 13.99 -19.66
C ASP A 17 6.99 15.15 -18.64
N TYR A 18 7.24 14.86 -17.36
CA TYR A 18 7.20 15.90 -16.33
C TYR A 18 8.37 16.88 -16.43
N THR A 19 8.05 18.15 -16.24
CA THR A 19 9.08 19.18 -16.06
C THR A 19 9.76 19.00 -14.71
N GLU A 20 11.00 19.49 -14.59
CA GLU A 20 11.78 19.37 -13.36
C GLU A 20 11.07 19.96 -12.14
N LYS A 21 10.35 21.07 -12.32
CA LYS A 21 9.54 21.69 -11.27
C LYS A 21 8.47 20.72 -10.75
N VAL A 22 7.73 20.09 -11.67
CA VAL A 22 6.68 19.12 -11.33
C VAL A 22 7.27 17.89 -10.65
N ILE A 23 8.45 17.44 -11.08
CA ILE A 23 9.12 16.30 -10.47
C ILE A 23 9.50 16.59 -9.02
N VAL A 24 10.02 17.78 -8.71
CA VAL A 24 10.35 18.17 -7.33
C VAL A 24 9.10 18.22 -6.46
N GLU A 25 8.00 18.79 -6.97
CA GLU A 25 6.71 18.82 -6.27
C GLU A 25 6.20 17.39 -6.00
N LYS A 26 6.29 16.49 -6.99
CA LYS A 26 5.90 15.09 -6.86
C LYS A 26 6.80 14.31 -5.90
N LEU A 27 8.11 14.54 -5.93
CA LEU A 27 9.04 13.91 -4.97
C LEU A 27 8.69 14.30 -3.53
N ALA A 28 8.28 15.55 -3.29
CA ALA A 28 7.80 15.99 -1.98
C ALA A 28 6.47 15.31 -1.60
N LEU A 29 5.51 15.23 -2.53
CA LEU A 29 4.19 14.63 -2.30
C LEU A 29 4.24 13.12 -2.03
N HIS A 30 5.18 12.41 -2.66
CA HIS A 30 5.31 10.96 -2.57
C HIS A 30 6.47 10.50 -1.66
N GLU A 31 7.02 11.39 -0.81
CA GLU A 31 8.11 11.07 0.11
C GLU A 31 9.32 10.41 -0.59
N ASN A 32 9.70 10.92 -1.76
CA ASN A 32 10.75 10.39 -2.64
C ASN A 32 10.47 8.98 -3.23
N ASN A 33 9.23 8.50 -3.19
CA ASN A 33 8.84 7.23 -3.80
C ASN A 33 8.63 7.38 -5.32
N ILE A 34 9.69 7.13 -6.08
CA ILE A 34 9.69 7.20 -7.55
C ILE A 34 8.65 6.26 -8.19
N GLU A 35 8.53 5.04 -7.67
CA GLU A 35 7.61 4.03 -8.22
C GLU A 35 6.17 4.56 -8.19
N SER A 36 5.78 5.19 -7.08
CA SER A 36 4.45 5.80 -6.95
C SER A 36 4.22 6.92 -7.96
N ILE A 37 5.24 7.74 -8.22
CA ILE A 37 5.16 8.85 -9.19
C ILE A 37 5.00 8.31 -10.62
N ILE A 38 5.79 7.31 -11.00
CA ILE A 38 5.73 6.69 -12.35
C ILE A 38 4.39 5.97 -12.54
N LEU A 39 3.90 5.24 -11.53
CA LEU A 39 2.61 4.57 -11.58
C LEU A 39 1.45 5.56 -11.69
N GLU A 40 1.50 6.66 -10.94
CA GLU A 40 0.51 7.74 -11.07
C GLU A 40 0.50 8.33 -12.48
N TYR A 41 1.67 8.63 -13.05
CA TYR A 41 1.78 9.15 -14.42
C TYR A 41 1.17 8.19 -15.44
N ASN A 42 1.37 6.88 -15.26
CA ASN A 42 0.80 5.84 -16.11
C ASN A 42 -0.70 5.58 -15.86
N GLY A 43 -1.37 6.36 -15.01
CA GLY A 43 -2.78 6.18 -14.64
C GLY A 43 -3.02 4.91 -13.82
N VAL A 44 -1.97 4.25 -13.36
CA VAL A 44 -2.05 3.08 -12.47
C VAL A 44 -2.12 3.60 -11.05
N TYR A 45 -3.33 4.01 -10.66
CA TYR A 45 -3.62 4.20 -9.24
C TYR A 45 -3.45 2.85 -8.57
N LYS A 46 -2.34 2.65 -7.84
CA LYS A 46 -2.31 1.64 -6.78
C LYS A 46 -3.53 1.98 -5.94
N LEU A 47 -4.58 1.16 -6.04
CA LEU A 47 -5.62 1.08 -5.03
C LEU A 47 -4.83 1.08 -3.73
N GLN A 48 -4.87 2.20 -2.99
CA GLN A 48 -4.18 2.29 -1.72
C GLN A 48 -4.56 1.00 -1.02
N LYS A 49 -3.56 0.16 -0.68
CA LYS A 49 -3.84 -1.06 0.08
C LYS A 49 -4.81 -0.61 1.16
N PRO A 50 -6.06 -1.13 1.20
CA PRO A 50 -7.07 -0.58 2.07
C PRO A 50 -6.39 -0.48 3.42
N VAL A 51 -6.27 0.76 3.94
CA VAL A 51 -5.62 1.05 5.22
C VAL A 51 -6.01 -0.09 6.11
N GLU A 52 -5.03 -0.93 6.52
CA GLU A 52 -5.35 -2.12 7.30
C GLU A 52 -6.23 -1.62 8.42
N LYS A 53 -7.54 -1.94 8.35
CA LYS A 53 -8.49 -1.40 9.31
C LYS A 53 -7.93 -1.85 10.64
N GLN A 54 -7.46 -0.91 11.44
CA GLN A 54 -6.85 -1.19 12.73
C GLN A 54 -7.92 -1.91 13.55
N VAL A 55 -7.85 -3.24 13.52
CA VAL A 55 -8.87 -4.11 14.09
C VAL A 55 -8.75 -3.92 15.59
N THR A 56 -9.80 -3.38 16.19
CA THR A 56 -9.81 -3.14 17.63
C THR A 56 -9.64 -4.47 18.38
N THR A 57 -9.14 -4.42 19.60
CA THR A 57 -9.00 -5.62 20.44
C THR A 57 -10.31 -6.41 20.51
N ASN A 58 -11.44 -5.72 20.62
CA ASN A 58 -12.76 -6.34 20.62
C ASN A 58 -13.06 -7.08 19.30
N GLN A 59 -12.74 -6.50 18.14
CA GLN A 59 -12.92 -7.16 16.84
C GLN A 59 -12.05 -8.43 16.73
N LYS A 60 -10.84 -8.42 17.29
CA LYS A 60 -9.99 -9.62 17.36
C LYS A 60 -10.59 -10.70 18.26
N ILE A 61 -11.11 -10.32 19.43
CA ILE A 61 -11.77 -11.24 20.38
C ILE A 61 -12.99 -11.88 19.72
N PHE A 62 -13.88 -11.10 19.10
CA PHE A 62 -15.07 -11.62 18.43
C PHE A 62 -14.73 -12.55 17.25
N LYS A 63 -13.65 -12.26 16.51
CA LYS A 63 -13.16 -13.15 15.45
C LYS A 63 -12.71 -14.49 16.03
N ALA A 64 -11.90 -14.49 17.09
CA ALA A 64 -11.41 -15.70 17.73
C ALA A 64 -12.56 -16.58 18.28
N ILE A 65 -13.58 -15.97 18.88
CA ILE A 65 -14.77 -16.70 19.36
C ILE A 65 -15.49 -17.40 18.20
N ARG A 66 -15.71 -16.69 17.08
CA ARG A 66 -16.37 -17.25 15.90
C ARG A 66 -15.57 -18.41 15.31
N ASP A 67 -14.26 -18.23 15.16
CA ASP A 67 -13.38 -19.25 14.57
C ASP A 67 -13.41 -20.52 15.44
N ASN A 68 -13.33 -20.39 16.76
CA ASN A 68 -13.43 -21.51 17.70
C ASN A 68 -14.81 -22.22 17.65
N MET A 69 -15.91 -21.46 17.57
CA MET A 69 -17.25 -22.04 17.45
C MET A 69 -17.44 -22.82 16.13
N ASN A 70 -16.87 -22.31 15.04
CA ASN A 70 -16.90 -23.00 13.75
C ASN A 70 -16.11 -24.33 13.82
N GLU A 71 -14.93 -24.33 14.43
CA GLU A 71 -14.13 -25.55 14.64
C GLU A 71 -14.89 -26.60 15.48
N ILE A 72 -15.52 -26.18 16.58
CA ILE A 72 -16.32 -27.06 17.43
C ILE A 72 -17.50 -27.65 16.65
N SER A 73 -18.13 -26.86 15.79
CA SER A 73 -19.28 -27.30 14.99
C SER A 73 -18.87 -28.35 13.95
N LEU A 74 -17.77 -28.10 13.23
CA LEU A 74 -17.20 -29.05 12.27
C LEU A 74 -16.79 -30.38 12.93
N ASN A 75 -16.26 -30.34 14.15
CA ASN A 75 -15.80 -31.53 14.87
C ASN A 75 -16.95 -32.37 15.47
N LYS A 76 -18.17 -31.82 15.54
CA LYS A 76 -19.37 -32.56 15.94
C LYS A 76 -20.01 -33.30 14.76
N GLU A 77 -19.89 -32.75 13.55
CA GLU A 77 -20.40 -33.38 12.33
C GLU A 77 -19.53 -34.55 11.85
N SER A 78 -18.23 -34.54 12.13
CA SER A 78 -17.29 -35.61 11.76
C SER A 78 -17.35 -36.86 12.66
N LYS A 79 -18.05 -36.81 13.80
CA LYS A 79 -18.21 -37.92 14.75
C LYS A 79 -19.59 -38.57 14.73
N LYS A 80 -20.40 -38.29 13.72
CA LYS A 80 -21.74 -38.84 13.51
C LYS A 80 -21.73 -39.78 12.31
#